data_AF-A0A833CG43-F1
#
_entry.id   AF-A0A833CG43-F1
#
_cell.length_a   1.000
_cell.length_b   1.000
_cell.length_c   1.000
_cell.angle_alpha   90.00
_cell.angle_beta   90.00
_cell.angle_gamma   90.00
#
_symmetry.space_group_name_H-M   'P 1'
#
loop_
_entity.id
_entity.type
_entity.pdbx_description
1 polymer ?
#
loop_
_entity_poly.entity_id
_entity_poly.type
_entity_poly.pdbx_seq_one_letter_code
_entity_poly.pdbx_strand_id
1 'polypeptide(L)'
;MAKITAQLVKELRERTGAGVMDAKKALVEVDGDMDKAVQYLRDKGMAKAAKKADRVAAEGLTGVYVDGNVAAITEVNSETDFVSSNDKFVNLVNAATKTIAEGKPANMEAAEELKMADGTTLAQSFVDATATIGEKIVLRRFALEEKTDDQEFGAYQHNGGQIGVITVLEGADAATAKHLAMHIAAMSPKVISPEELDDDFITDQLAVMNHKIDQDNESRALVNKKPLPHLVYGSEKQLSDEILAKAKEDIKAELKEEGKPEKIWDKIIPGKMQRFIDDNTQVDKQFAVLSQNYIMDDSKTVGEFLKEKGAKLVAFQRYEVGEGIEKKQEDFAAEVREQMK
;
A
#
# COMPACT_ATOMS: atom_id res chain seq x y z
N MET A 1 -43.93 -30.43 8.48
CA MET A 1 -42.80 -29.52 8.74
C MET A 1 -41.93 -30.13 9.81
N ALA A 2 -40.66 -30.36 9.53
CA ALA A 2 -39.70 -30.84 10.52
C ALA A 2 -39.65 -29.90 11.73
N LYS A 3 -39.51 -30.47 12.94
CA LYS A 3 -39.42 -29.68 14.18
C LYS A 3 -38.03 -29.07 14.28
N ILE A 4 -37.88 -27.83 13.84
CA ILE A 4 -36.59 -27.11 13.91
C ILE A 4 -36.30 -26.70 15.35
N THR A 5 -35.37 -27.41 16.00
CA THR A 5 -34.99 -27.16 17.41
C THR A 5 -33.92 -26.08 17.52
N ALA A 6 -33.82 -25.45 18.69
CA ALA A 6 -32.75 -24.48 18.96
C ALA A 6 -31.35 -25.10 18.86
N GLN A 7 -31.23 -26.40 19.17
CA GLN A 7 -29.98 -27.15 19.05
C GLN A 7 -29.56 -27.33 17.59
N LEU A 8 -30.49 -27.69 16.70
CA LEU A 8 -30.22 -27.78 15.25
C LEU A 8 -29.79 -26.42 14.68
N VAL A 9 -30.46 -25.34 15.09
CA VAL A 9 -30.07 -23.98 14.69
C VAL A 9 -28.67 -23.65 15.20
N LYS A 10 -28.35 -23.97 16.45
CA LYS A 10 -27.02 -23.75 17.03
C LYS A 10 -25.94 -24.51 16.25
N GLU A 11 -26.16 -25.79 15.97
CA GLU A 11 -25.23 -26.65 15.23
C GLU A 11 -24.95 -26.11 13.82
N LEU A 12 -25.99 -25.71 13.09
CA LEU A 12 -25.82 -25.11 11.76
C LEU A 12 -25.01 -23.82 11.82
N ARG A 13 -25.25 -22.97 12.82
CA ARG A 13 -24.49 -21.73 13.00
C ARG A 13 -23.03 -21.99 13.34
N GLU A 14 -22.74 -22.99 14.15
CA GLU A 14 -21.36 -23.38 14.47
C GLU A 14 -20.64 -23.89 13.22
N ARG A 15 -21.34 -24.61 12.33
CA ARG A 15 -20.79 -25.09 11.06
C ARG A 15 -20.60 -24.01 9.99
N THR A 16 -21.44 -22.97 9.97
CA THR A 16 -21.53 -22.03 8.83
C THR A 16 -21.22 -20.57 9.19
N GLY A 17 -21.19 -20.23 10.47
CA GLY A 17 -21.08 -18.86 10.95
C GLY A 17 -22.33 -18.00 10.78
N ALA A 18 -23.42 -18.54 10.20
CA ALA A 18 -24.62 -17.77 9.86
C ALA A 18 -25.33 -17.14 11.08
N GLY A 19 -26.08 -16.07 10.81
CA GLY A 19 -26.99 -15.45 11.78
C GLY A 19 -28.11 -16.41 12.21
N VAL A 20 -28.64 -16.22 13.42
CA VAL A 20 -29.67 -17.11 14.02
C VAL A 20 -30.88 -17.30 13.10
N MET A 21 -31.40 -16.20 12.56
CA MET A 21 -32.59 -16.22 11.72
C MET A 21 -32.32 -16.84 10.36
N ASP A 22 -31.14 -16.65 9.79
CA ASP A 22 -30.77 -17.23 8.50
C ASP A 22 -30.58 -18.74 8.62
N ALA A 23 -29.90 -19.21 9.67
CA ALA A 23 -29.76 -20.64 9.96
C ALA A 23 -31.13 -21.30 10.20
N LYS A 24 -32.01 -20.65 10.99
CA LYS A 24 -33.37 -21.15 11.21
C LYS A 24 -34.19 -21.21 9.91
N LYS A 25 -34.13 -20.17 9.08
CA LYS A 25 -34.83 -20.14 7.78
C LYS A 25 -34.31 -21.24 6.86
N ALA A 26 -32.99 -21.38 6.72
CA ALA A 26 -32.39 -22.43 5.91
C ALA A 26 -32.89 -23.81 6.33
N LEU A 27 -32.84 -24.12 7.64
CA LEU A 27 -33.37 -25.34 8.23
C LEU A 27 -34.86 -25.57 7.93
N VAL A 28 -35.69 -24.52 7.94
CA VAL A 28 -37.12 -24.63 7.60
C VAL A 28 -37.31 -24.97 6.11
N GLU A 29 -36.57 -24.32 5.21
CA GLU A 29 -36.70 -24.50 3.76
C GLU A 29 -36.30 -25.89 3.27
N VAL A 30 -35.42 -26.56 4.00
CA VAL A 30 -34.93 -27.90 3.63
C VAL A 30 -35.39 -29.01 4.57
N ASP A 31 -36.48 -28.75 5.31
CA ASP A 31 -37.09 -29.71 6.26
C ASP A 31 -36.10 -30.31 7.28
N GLY A 32 -35.17 -29.49 7.77
CA GLY A 32 -34.21 -29.84 8.82
C GLY A 32 -32.98 -30.61 8.33
N ASP A 33 -32.84 -30.85 7.03
CA ASP A 33 -31.68 -31.51 6.43
C ASP A 33 -30.42 -30.64 6.53
N MET A 34 -29.38 -31.13 7.21
CA MET A 34 -28.25 -30.27 7.53
C MET A 34 -27.35 -29.93 6.37
N ASP A 35 -27.07 -30.87 5.49
CA ASP A 35 -26.17 -30.62 4.38
C ASP A 35 -26.87 -29.79 3.30
N LYS A 36 -28.19 -30.00 3.11
CA LYS A 36 -28.99 -29.09 2.26
C LYS A 36 -29.10 -27.68 2.85
N ALA A 37 -29.15 -27.52 4.18
CA ALA A 37 -29.23 -26.21 4.78
C ALA A 37 -27.92 -25.44 4.62
N VAL A 38 -26.78 -26.13 4.70
CA VAL A 38 -25.46 -25.56 4.37
C VAL A 38 -25.43 -25.10 2.92
N GLN A 39 -25.87 -25.94 1.97
CA GLN A 39 -25.91 -25.55 0.56
C GLN A 39 -26.85 -24.36 0.32
N TYR A 40 -28.03 -24.36 0.94
CA TYR A 40 -28.97 -23.25 0.85
C TYR A 40 -28.35 -21.95 1.36
N LEU A 41 -27.61 -21.98 2.47
CA LEU A 41 -26.92 -20.80 3.00
C LEU A 41 -25.81 -20.30 2.05
N ARG A 42 -25.09 -21.20 1.37
CA ARG A 42 -24.11 -20.81 0.34
C ARG A 42 -24.77 -20.08 -0.83
N ASP A 43 -25.86 -20.62 -1.36
CA ASP A 43 -26.60 -20.00 -2.46
C ASP A 43 -27.15 -18.62 -2.08
N LYS A 44 -27.67 -18.49 -0.84
CA LYS A 44 -28.09 -17.19 -0.30
C LYS A 44 -26.91 -16.25 -0.03
N GLY A 45 -25.76 -16.78 0.37
CA GLY A 45 -24.52 -16.04 0.56
C GLY A 45 -24.06 -15.38 -0.74
N MET A 46 -24.02 -16.14 -1.83
CA MET A 46 -23.73 -15.61 -3.17
C MET A 46 -24.68 -14.48 -3.56
N ALA A 47 -25.99 -14.66 -3.36
CA ALA A 47 -26.96 -13.61 -3.64
C ALA A 47 -26.78 -12.36 -2.75
N LYS A 48 -26.39 -12.52 -1.48
CA LYS A 48 -26.10 -11.42 -0.56
C LYS A 48 -24.82 -10.66 -0.94
N ALA A 49 -23.80 -11.37 -1.44
CA ALA A 49 -22.56 -10.79 -1.91
C ALA A 49 -22.78 -10.01 -3.21
N ALA A 50 -23.51 -10.59 -4.17
CA ALA A 50 -23.89 -9.91 -5.41
C ALA A 50 -24.62 -8.58 -5.16
N LYS A 51 -25.54 -8.54 -4.19
CA LYS A 51 -26.25 -7.30 -3.80
C LYS A 51 -25.36 -6.22 -3.17
N LYS A 52 -24.14 -6.57 -2.76
CA LYS A 52 -23.16 -5.65 -2.15
C LYS A 52 -21.98 -5.36 -3.06
N ALA A 53 -21.91 -5.97 -4.24
CA ALA A 53 -20.75 -5.87 -5.13
C ALA A 53 -20.44 -4.43 -5.52
N ASP A 54 -21.45 -3.57 -5.65
CA ASP A 54 -21.30 -2.16 -6.04
C ASP A 54 -20.93 -1.23 -4.87
N ARG A 55 -20.85 -1.74 -3.64
CA ARG A 55 -20.48 -0.93 -2.48
C ARG A 55 -18.99 -0.60 -2.50
N VAL A 56 -18.65 0.56 -1.96
CA VAL A 56 -17.26 1.00 -1.80
C VAL A 56 -16.67 0.30 -0.57
N ALA A 57 -15.60 -0.46 -0.78
CA ALA A 57 -14.84 -1.11 0.27
C ALA A 57 -13.43 -0.49 0.28
N ALA A 58 -13.26 0.59 1.05
CA ALA A 58 -12.03 1.38 1.12
C ALA A 58 -11.24 1.19 2.42
N GLU A 59 -11.78 0.42 3.36
CA GLU A 59 -11.11 0.02 4.59
C GLU A 59 -10.63 -1.44 4.47
N GLY A 60 -10.04 -2.00 5.52
CA GLY A 60 -9.60 -3.40 5.55
C GLY A 60 -8.17 -3.57 6.05
N LEU A 61 -7.50 -4.62 5.59
CA LEU A 61 -6.14 -4.97 5.99
C LEU A 61 -5.30 -5.48 4.82
N THR A 62 -4.00 -5.22 4.90
CA THR A 62 -3.00 -5.97 4.16
C THR A 62 -2.71 -7.30 4.87
N GLY A 63 -2.34 -8.32 4.10
CA GLY A 63 -1.72 -9.53 4.62
C GLY A 63 -0.31 -9.67 4.04
N VAL A 64 0.64 -10.16 4.84
CA VAL A 64 2.00 -10.48 4.39
C VAL A 64 2.37 -11.88 4.90
N TYR A 65 2.82 -12.75 4.00
CA TYR A 65 3.24 -14.11 4.35
C TYR A 65 4.49 -14.51 3.57
N VAL A 66 5.42 -15.21 4.23
CA VAL A 66 6.64 -15.74 3.63
C VAL A 66 6.61 -17.27 3.76
N ASP A 67 6.74 -17.95 2.63
CA ASP A 67 6.87 -19.41 2.50
C ASP A 67 8.17 -19.76 1.78
N GLY A 68 9.23 -20.02 2.57
CA GLY A 68 10.57 -20.28 2.03
C GLY A 68 11.08 -19.13 1.16
N ASN A 69 11.19 -19.39 -0.15
CA ASN A 69 11.68 -18.44 -1.15
C ASN A 69 10.57 -17.67 -1.88
N VAL A 70 9.33 -17.75 -1.41
CA VAL A 70 8.20 -16.97 -1.92
C VAL A 70 7.56 -16.16 -0.82
N ALA A 71 7.18 -14.92 -1.13
CA ALA A 71 6.41 -14.07 -0.25
C ALA A 71 5.17 -13.56 -1.00
N ALA A 72 4.03 -13.53 -0.32
CA ALA A 72 2.80 -12.94 -0.83
C ALA A 72 2.41 -11.73 0.01
N ILE A 73 1.96 -10.69 -0.67
CA ILE A 73 1.25 -9.56 -0.08
C ILE A 73 -0.15 -9.51 -0.66
N THR A 74 -1.16 -9.28 0.18
CA THR A 74 -2.55 -9.08 -0.24
C THR A 74 -3.09 -7.78 0.31
N GLU A 75 -4.07 -7.20 -0.38
CA GLU A 75 -4.97 -6.20 0.19
C GLU A 75 -6.39 -6.79 0.17
N VAL A 76 -6.97 -6.94 1.36
CA VAL A 76 -8.35 -7.36 1.53
C VAL A 76 -9.14 -6.20 2.10
N ASN A 77 -10.19 -5.79 1.39
CA ASN A 77 -10.98 -4.63 1.78
C ASN A 77 -12.33 -4.99 2.42
N SER A 78 -12.79 -4.09 3.28
CA SER A 78 -14.11 -4.02 3.90
C SER A 78 -14.73 -2.62 3.70
N GLU A 79 -16.01 -2.47 4.03
CA GLU A 79 -16.69 -1.16 3.97
C GLU A 79 -16.25 -0.27 5.14
N THR A 80 -16.08 -0.86 6.33
CA THR A 80 -15.71 -0.13 7.56
C THR A 80 -14.41 -0.61 8.19
N ASP A 81 -13.80 0.25 9.00
CA ASP A 81 -12.59 -0.03 9.76
C ASP A 81 -12.84 -0.97 10.96
N PHE A 82 -14.06 -0.99 11.50
CA PHE A 82 -14.47 -1.92 12.56
C PHE A 82 -14.28 -3.38 12.18
N VAL A 83 -14.48 -3.72 10.91
CA VAL A 83 -14.26 -5.09 10.40
C VAL A 83 -12.79 -5.47 10.45
N SER A 84 -11.87 -4.53 10.29
CA SER A 84 -10.42 -4.76 10.32
C SER A 84 -9.92 -5.30 11.67
N SER A 85 -10.68 -5.07 12.75
CA SER A 85 -10.36 -5.62 14.09
C SER A 85 -11.12 -6.93 14.41
N ASN A 86 -11.93 -7.46 13.48
CA ASN A 86 -12.71 -8.67 13.68
C ASN A 86 -11.85 -9.93 13.42
N ASP A 87 -11.76 -10.83 14.40
CA ASP A 87 -10.97 -12.07 14.29
C ASP A 87 -11.28 -12.89 13.03
N LYS A 88 -12.54 -12.96 12.59
CA LYS A 88 -12.91 -13.70 11.37
C LYS A 88 -12.31 -13.06 10.12
N PHE A 89 -12.29 -11.73 10.07
CA PHE A 89 -11.70 -11.00 8.96
C PHE A 89 -10.18 -11.13 8.98
N VAL A 90 -9.53 -10.90 10.13
CA VAL A 90 -8.08 -11.07 10.30
C VAL A 90 -7.63 -12.48 9.90
N ASN A 91 -8.35 -13.51 10.35
CA ASN A 91 -8.05 -14.89 9.99
C ASN A 91 -8.22 -15.16 8.49
N LEU A 92 -9.25 -14.58 7.84
CA LEU A 92 -9.43 -14.68 6.40
C LEU A 92 -8.27 -14.04 5.64
N VAL A 93 -7.84 -12.83 6.02
CA VAL A 93 -6.70 -12.15 5.39
C VAL A 93 -5.43 -13.00 5.49
N ASN A 94 -5.13 -13.51 6.68
CA ASN A 94 -3.96 -14.35 6.90
C ASN A 94 -4.02 -15.67 6.12
N ALA A 95 -5.17 -16.34 6.14
CA ALA A 95 -5.36 -17.60 5.42
C ALA A 95 -5.33 -17.40 3.89
N ALA A 96 -5.92 -16.32 3.38
CA ALA A 96 -5.89 -15.97 1.96
C ALA A 96 -4.47 -15.69 1.49
N THR A 97 -3.73 -14.86 2.23
CA THR A 97 -2.33 -14.52 1.91
C THR A 97 -1.44 -15.76 1.90
N LYS A 98 -1.58 -16.62 2.92
CA LYS A 98 -0.88 -17.90 2.97
C LYS A 98 -1.21 -18.78 1.76
N THR A 99 -2.50 -18.93 1.45
CA THR A 99 -2.96 -19.76 0.32
C THR A 99 -2.41 -19.25 -1.02
N ILE A 100 -2.34 -17.93 -1.19
CA ILE A 100 -1.74 -17.30 -2.38
C ILE A 100 -0.23 -17.56 -2.45
N ALA A 101 0.50 -17.45 -1.33
CA ALA A 101 1.93 -17.74 -1.31
C ALA A 101 2.23 -19.20 -1.68
N GLU A 102 1.51 -20.15 -1.08
CA GLU A 102 1.68 -21.58 -1.33
C GLU A 102 1.19 -21.98 -2.74
N GLY A 103 0.14 -21.35 -3.24
CA GLY A 103 -0.50 -21.66 -4.52
C GLY A 103 0.11 -20.96 -5.74
N LYS A 104 0.87 -19.88 -5.55
CA LYS A 104 1.53 -19.08 -6.59
C LYS A 104 0.67 -18.78 -7.83
N PRO A 105 -0.55 -18.24 -7.67
CA PRO A 105 -1.43 -17.97 -8.80
C PRO A 105 -0.84 -16.88 -9.71
N ALA A 106 -0.98 -17.06 -11.03
CA ALA A 106 -0.46 -16.10 -12.00
C ALA A 106 -1.26 -14.79 -12.08
N ASN A 107 -2.53 -14.81 -11.66
CA ASN A 107 -3.48 -13.70 -11.73
C ASN A 107 -4.64 -13.91 -10.75
N MET A 108 -5.59 -12.96 -10.71
CA MET A 108 -6.75 -13.01 -9.81
C MET A 108 -7.65 -14.20 -10.10
N GLU A 109 -7.88 -14.52 -11.37
CA GLU A 109 -8.73 -15.64 -11.77
C GLU A 109 -8.17 -16.97 -11.24
N ALA A 110 -6.86 -17.19 -11.36
CA ALA A 110 -6.21 -18.37 -10.78
C ALA A 110 -6.22 -18.35 -9.25
N ALA A 111 -6.10 -17.16 -8.62
CA ALA A 111 -6.14 -17.03 -7.17
C ALA A 111 -7.52 -17.42 -6.60
N GLU A 112 -8.60 -17.00 -7.27
CA GLU A 112 -9.98 -17.29 -6.89
C GLU A 112 -10.30 -18.79 -6.82
N GLU A 113 -9.66 -19.59 -7.67
CA GLU A 113 -9.84 -21.05 -7.75
C GLU A 113 -9.05 -21.84 -6.68
N LEU A 114 -8.06 -21.21 -6.03
CA LEU A 114 -7.22 -21.87 -5.03
C LEU A 114 -8.05 -22.43 -3.87
N LYS A 115 -7.64 -23.61 -3.39
CA LYS A 115 -8.28 -24.27 -2.27
C LYS A 115 -7.67 -23.83 -0.95
N MET A 116 -8.52 -23.33 -0.07
CA MET A 116 -8.19 -23.05 1.32
C MET A 116 -8.06 -24.37 2.10
N ALA A 117 -7.49 -24.31 3.32
CA ALA A 117 -7.27 -25.49 4.15
C ALA A 117 -8.56 -26.26 4.50
N ASP A 118 -9.72 -25.62 4.48
CA ASP A 118 -11.03 -26.22 4.71
C ASP A 118 -11.68 -26.81 3.44
N GLY A 119 -10.99 -26.74 2.29
CA GLY A 119 -11.45 -27.24 1.00
C GLY A 119 -12.35 -26.28 0.21
N THR A 120 -12.73 -25.13 0.78
CA THR A 120 -13.42 -24.07 0.03
C THR A 120 -12.47 -23.40 -0.96
N THR A 121 -13.01 -22.82 -2.04
CA THR A 121 -12.18 -21.96 -2.90
C THR A 121 -11.99 -20.60 -2.23
N LEU A 122 -10.90 -19.91 -2.55
CA LEU A 122 -10.62 -18.57 -2.06
C LEU A 122 -11.80 -17.63 -2.34
N ALA A 123 -12.35 -17.66 -3.55
CA ALA A 123 -13.54 -16.88 -3.91
C ALA A 123 -14.75 -17.20 -3.02
N GLN A 124 -14.99 -18.49 -2.73
CA GLN A 124 -16.09 -18.88 -1.86
C GLN A 124 -15.90 -18.38 -0.43
N SER A 125 -14.67 -18.37 0.10
CA SER A 125 -14.40 -17.86 1.45
C SER A 125 -14.73 -16.36 1.58
N PHE A 126 -14.47 -15.55 0.55
CA PHE A 126 -14.84 -14.13 0.53
C PHE A 126 -16.35 -13.91 0.44
N VAL A 127 -17.06 -14.75 -0.32
CA VAL A 127 -18.53 -14.76 -0.36
C VAL A 127 -19.12 -15.12 1.01
N ASP A 128 -18.59 -16.16 1.65
CA ASP A 128 -19.05 -16.64 2.96
C ASP A 128 -18.79 -15.60 4.06
N ALA A 129 -17.63 -14.93 4.00
CA ALA A 129 -17.30 -13.81 4.87
C ALA A 129 -18.26 -12.63 4.68
N THR A 130 -18.54 -12.24 3.43
CA THR A 130 -19.53 -11.19 3.11
C THR A 130 -20.92 -11.53 3.63
N ALA A 131 -21.33 -12.80 3.52
CA ALA A 131 -22.63 -13.25 4.01
C ALA A 131 -22.74 -13.22 5.54
N THR A 132 -21.62 -13.48 6.23
CA THR A 132 -21.54 -13.60 7.69
C THR A 132 -21.30 -12.27 8.38
N ILE A 133 -20.38 -11.45 7.85
CA ILE A 133 -20.02 -10.13 8.39
C ILE A 133 -21.08 -9.10 8.01
N GLY A 134 -21.65 -9.21 6.81
CA GLY A 134 -22.70 -8.29 6.35
C GLY A 134 -22.19 -7.05 5.63
N GLU A 135 -20.89 -6.96 5.36
CA GLU A 135 -20.25 -5.96 4.49
C GLU A 135 -19.68 -6.62 3.24
N LYS A 136 -19.44 -5.84 2.18
CA LYS A 136 -18.62 -6.28 1.04
C LYS A 136 -17.21 -6.56 1.55
N ILE A 137 -16.80 -7.83 1.45
CA ILE A 137 -15.43 -8.27 1.71
C ILE A 137 -14.83 -8.77 0.41
N VAL A 138 -13.67 -8.24 0.02
CA VAL A 138 -13.06 -8.56 -1.28
C VAL A 138 -11.54 -8.64 -1.18
N LEU A 139 -10.94 -9.63 -1.83
CA LEU A 139 -9.53 -9.61 -2.18
C LEU A 139 -9.34 -8.64 -3.34
N ARG A 140 -8.79 -7.46 -3.07
CA ARG A 140 -8.67 -6.41 -4.08
C ARG A 140 -7.48 -6.63 -5.00
N ARG A 141 -6.33 -6.96 -4.41
CA ARG A 141 -5.08 -7.20 -5.13
C ARG A 141 -4.15 -8.08 -4.33
N PHE A 142 -3.24 -8.74 -5.03
CA PHE A 142 -2.12 -9.45 -4.43
C PHE A 142 -0.87 -9.31 -5.31
N ALA A 143 0.29 -9.49 -4.71
CA ALA A 143 1.55 -9.67 -5.43
C ALA A 143 2.34 -10.82 -4.80
N LEU A 144 3.18 -11.42 -5.62
CA LEU A 144 4.12 -12.46 -5.24
C LEU A 144 5.53 -11.96 -5.52
N GLU A 145 6.42 -12.15 -4.56
CA GLU A 145 7.85 -11.93 -4.72
C GLU A 145 8.57 -13.25 -4.49
N GLU A 146 9.53 -13.56 -5.35
CA GLU A 146 10.42 -14.71 -5.17
C GLU A 146 11.84 -14.22 -4.89
N LYS A 147 12.58 -15.00 -4.11
CA LYS A 147 14.00 -14.74 -3.83
C LYS A 147 14.86 -15.96 -4.11
N THR A 148 16.14 -15.74 -4.38
CA THR A 148 17.15 -16.81 -4.37
C THR A 148 17.61 -17.12 -2.94
N ASP A 149 18.38 -18.20 -2.77
CA ASP A 149 18.95 -18.56 -1.46
C ASP A 149 19.94 -17.50 -0.93
N ASP A 150 20.60 -16.77 -1.82
CA ASP A 150 21.54 -15.68 -1.49
C ASP A 150 20.86 -14.32 -1.24
N GLN A 151 19.53 -14.30 -1.25
CA GLN A 151 18.71 -13.11 -1.02
C GLN A 151 17.89 -13.27 0.25
N GLU A 152 17.46 -12.14 0.81
CA GLU A 152 16.66 -12.06 2.03
C GLU A 152 15.37 -11.29 1.79
N PHE A 153 14.28 -11.76 2.39
CA PHE A 153 13.03 -11.00 2.42
C PHE A 153 13.02 -10.01 3.59
N GLY A 154 12.55 -8.79 3.33
CA GLY A 154 12.05 -7.90 4.37
C GLY A 154 10.53 -7.88 4.34
N ALA A 155 9.90 -8.60 5.26
CA ALA A 155 8.44 -8.60 5.44
C ALA A 155 8.06 -7.70 6.62
N TYR A 156 7.20 -6.70 6.38
CA TYR A 156 6.77 -5.75 7.39
C TYR A 156 5.31 -5.37 7.24
N GLN A 157 4.61 -5.24 8.37
CA GLN A 157 3.30 -4.63 8.45
C GLN A 157 3.34 -3.47 9.43
N HIS A 158 2.74 -2.34 9.05
CA HIS A 158 2.66 -1.13 9.86
C HIS A 158 1.21 -0.82 10.23
N ASN A 159 1.03 -0.05 11.30
CA ASN A 159 -0.25 0.48 11.75
C ASN A 159 -1.37 -0.58 11.80
N GLY A 160 -1.10 -1.72 12.45
CA GLY A 160 -2.06 -2.81 12.60
C GLY A 160 -2.42 -3.55 11.31
N GLY A 161 -1.63 -3.40 10.23
CA GLY A 161 -1.87 -4.03 8.93
C GLY A 161 -2.47 -3.10 7.88
N GLN A 162 -2.61 -1.81 8.17
CA GLN A 162 -3.02 -0.81 7.16
C GLN A 162 -2.00 -0.65 6.04
N ILE A 163 -0.72 -0.93 6.31
CA ILE A 163 0.35 -0.93 5.32
C ILE A 163 1.09 -2.25 5.41
N GLY A 164 1.31 -2.90 4.27
CA GLY A 164 2.11 -4.11 4.13
C GLY A 164 3.26 -3.87 3.16
N VAL A 165 4.44 -4.40 3.47
CA VAL A 165 5.64 -4.28 2.64
C VAL A 165 6.37 -5.61 2.56
N ILE A 166 6.82 -5.95 1.35
CA ILE A 166 7.81 -6.99 1.07
C ILE A 166 8.99 -6.33 0.35
N THR A 167 10.21 -6.66 0.75
CA THR A 167 11.44 -6.34 0.00
C THR A 167 12.21 -7.60 -0.30
N VAL A 168 12.93 -7.63 -1.42
CA VAL A 168 13.94 -8.66 -1.74
C VAL A 168 15.29 -7.97 -1.75
N LEU A 169 16.17 -8.38 -0.84
CA LEU A 169 17.49 -7.77 -0.65
C LEU A 169 18.59 -8.78 -0.95
N GLU A 170 19.56 -8.40 -1.74
CA GLU A 170 20.78 -9.17 -2.00
C GLU A 170 21.95 -8.60 -1.20
N GLY A 171 22.85 -9.45 -0.69
CA GLY A 171 24.13 -9.02 -0.10
C GLY A 171 24.05 -8.49 1.35
N ALA A 172 22.90 -8.60 2.02
CA ALA A 172 22.75 -8.25 3.42
C ALA A 172 21.76 -9.18 4.15
N ASP A 173 21.72 -9.06 5.48
CA ASP A 173 20.92 -9.91 6.34
C ASP A 173 19.42 -9.55 6.37
N ALA A 174 18.61 -10.48 6.88
CA ALA A 174 17.16 -10.30 7.04
C ALA A 174 16.79 -9.09 7.94
N ALA A 175 17.66 -8.71 8.89
CA ALA A 175 17.43 -7.53 9.72
C ALA A 175 17.49 -6.24 8.89
N THR A 176 18.49 -6.14 8.00
CA THR A 176 18.63 -5.03 7.06
C THR A 176 17.47 -5.00 6.06
N ALA A 177 17.06 -6.15 5.53
CA ALA A 177 15.91 -6.25 4.64
C ALA A 177 14.62 -5.75 5.32
N LYS A 178 14.41 -6.12 6.59
CA LYS A 178 13.28 -5.65 7.39
C LYS A 178 13.33 -4.14 7.66
N HIS A 179 14.50 -3.57 7.98
CA HIS A 179 14.64 -2.13 8.17
C HIS A 179 14.32 -1.34 6.89
N LEU A 180 14.71 -1.88 5.74
CA LEU A 180 14.36 -1.31 4.44
C LEU A 180 12.85 -1.40 4.17
N ALA A 181 12.20 -2.51 4.54
CA ALA A 181 10.74 -2.63 4.45
C ALA A 181 10.02 -1.60 5.35
N MET A 182 10.56 -1.31 6.54
CA MET A 182 10.04 -0.24 7.42
C MET A 182 10.21 1.14 6.80
N HIS A 183 11.35 1.40 6.16
CA HIS A 183 11.60 2.63 5.42
C HIS A 183 10.57 2.83 4.31
N ILE A 184 10.38 1.82 3.46
CA ILE A 184 9.43 1.85 2.35
C ILE A 184 7.99 2.03 2.85
N ALA A 185 7.62 1.40 3.97
CA ALA A 185 6.31 1.60 4.58
C ALA A 185 6.04 3.08 4.93
N ALA A 186 7.06 3.75 5.49
CA ALA A 186 6.97 5.14 5.95
C ALA A 186 7.08 6.17 4.80
N MET A 187 7.95 5.92 3.83
CA MET A 187 8.30 6.89 2.79
C MET A 187 7.48 6.75 1.50
N SER A 188 6.76 5.64 1.33
CA SER A 188 5.86 5.38 0.20
C SER A 188 6.46 5.60 -1.19
N PRO A 189 7.70 5.12 -1.47
CA PRO A 189 8.27 5.20 -2.81
C PRO A 189 7.43 4.42 -3.83
N LYS A 190 7.60 4.77 -5.11
CA LYS A 190 6.95 4.12 -6.25
C LYS A 190 7.90 3.23 -7.04
N VAL A 191 9.19 3.54 -7.03
CA VAL A 191 10.23 2.81 -7.78
C VAL A 191 11.50 2.63 -6.96
N ILE A 192 12.40 1.74 -7.38
CA ILE A 192 13.67 1.54 -6.66
C ILE A 192 14.62 2.70 -6.95
N SER A 193 14.83 2.99 -8.23
CA SER A 193 15.80 4.00 -8.69
C SER A 193 15.14 5.13 -9.49
N PRO A 194 15.75 6.32 -9.55
CA PRO A 194 15.25 7.43 -10.39
C PRO A 194 15.08 7.05 -11.87
N GLU A 195 15.92 6.15 -12.37
CA GLU A 195 15.89 5.68 -13.76
C GLU A 195 14.56 5.00 -14.16
N GLU A 196 13.84 4.45 -13.19
CA GLU A 196 12.53 3.81 -13.40
C GLU A 196 11.38 4.82 -13.45
N LEU A 197 11.61 6.09 -13.14
CA LEU A 197 10.59 7.13 -13.24
C LEU A 197 10.35 7.50 -14.70
N ASP A 198 9.08 7.48 -15.08
CA ASP A 198 8.60 7.95 -16.37
C ASP A 198 8.72 9.48 -16.48
N ASP A 199 9.04 9.97 -17.68
CA ASP A 199 9.30 11.40 -17.92
C ASP A 199 8.03 12.26 -17.78
N ASP A 200 6.86 11.75 -18.17
CA ASP A 200 5.58 12.44 -17.98
C ASP A 200 5.25 12.48 -16.48
N PHE A 201 5.47 11.37 -15.75
CA PHE A 201 5.31 11.34 -14.30
C PHE A 201 6.21 12.38 -13.61
N ILE A 202 7.49 12.49 -13.99
CA ILE A 202 8.41 13.50 -13.44
C ILE A 202 7.87 14.91 -13.68
N THR A 203 7.39 15.18 -14.90
CA THR A 203 6.85 16.48 -15.29
C THR A 203 5.60 16.84 -14.49
N ASP A 204 4.67 15.89 -14.33
CA ASP A 204 3.44 16.08 -13.57
C ASP A 204 3.73 16.31 -12.08
N GLN A 205 4.62 15.52 -11.47
CA GLN A 205 4.98 15.70 -10.06
C GLN A 205 5.73 17.00 -9.81
N LEU A 206 6.58 17.43 -10.75
CA LEU A 206 7.25 18.73 -10.69
C LEU A 206 6.23 19.87 -10.70
N ALA A 207 5.19 19.78 -11.54
CA ALA A 207 4.12 20.78 -11.56
C ALA A 207 3.34 20.82 -10.24
N VAL A 208 3.04 19.66 -9.64
CA VAL A 208 2.42 19.57 -8.31
C VAL A 208 3.30 20.23 -7.23
N MET A 209 4.61 19.97 -7.25
CA MET A 209 5.55 20.59 -6.31
C MET A 209 5.63 22.11 -6.48
N ASN A 210 5.67 22.61 -7.71
CA ASN A 210 5.67 24.04 -7.99
C ASN A 210 4.36 24.73 -7.58
N HIS A 211 3.22 24.06 -7.76
CA HIS A 211 1.95 24.58 -7.26
C HIS A 211 1.94 24.70 -5.72
N LYS A 212 2.55 23.74 -5.01
CA LYS A 212 2.72 23.85 -3.56
C LYS A 212 3.65 25.00 -3.17
N ILE A 213 4.71 25.23 -3.95
CA ILE A 213 5.59 26.39 -3.76
C ILE A 213 4.83 27.70 -3.93
N ASP A 214 3.87 27.79 -4.86
CA ASP A 214 3.01 28.97 -5.02
C ASP A 214 2.19 29.24 -3.76
N GLN A 215 1.53 28.21 -3.22
CA GLN A 215 0.75 28.31 -1.98
C GLN A 215 1.62 28.72 -0.77
N ASP A 216 2.83 28.15 -0.67
CA ASP A 216 3.79 28.53 0.36
C ASP A 216 4.27 29.98 0.19
N ASN A 217 4.42 30.44 -1.06
CA ASN A 217 4.82 31.81 -1.38
C ASN A 217 3.73 32.82 -1.04
N GLU A 218 2.45 32.48 -1.23
CA GLU A 218 1.33 33.29 -0.72
C GLU A 218 1.43 33.45 0.80
N SER A 219 1.66 32.35 1.52
CA SER A 219 1.83 32.37 2.98
C SER A 219 3.07 33.17 3.42
N ARG A 220 4.18 33.07 2.68
CA ARG A 220 5.43 33.82 2.94
C ARG A 220 5.26 35.32 2.72
N ALA A 221 4.48 35.74 1.73
CA ALA A 221 4.20 37.14 1.47
C ALA A 221 3.50 37.81 2.66
N LEU A 222 2.58 37.10 3.33
CA LEU A 222 1.88 37.59 4.53
C LEU A 222 2.82 37.90 5.70
N VAL A 223 3.96 37.20 5.78
CA VAL A 223 4.97 37.36 6.84
C VAL A 223 6.25 38.05 6.35
N ASN A 224 6.21 38.72 5.20
CA ASN A 224 7.34 39.43 4.58
C ASN A 224 8.61 38.55 4.41
N LYS A 225 8.44 37.25 4.14
CA LYS A 225 9.55 36.34 3.84
C LYS A 225 9.82 36.30 2.33
N LYS A 226 11.09 36.12 1.96
CA LYS A 226 11.49 35.94 0.55
C LYS A 226 10.77 34.72 -0.06
N PRO A 227 10.25 34.83 -1.30
CA PRO A 227 9.64 33.70 -1.98
C PRO A 227 10.68 32.61 -2.24
N LEU A 228 10.21 31.37 -2.21
CA LEU A 228 10.92 30.20 -2.71
C LEU A 228 10.91 30.21 -4.24
N PRO A 229 12.04 29.85 -4.88
CA PRO A 229 12.07 29.68 -6.33
C PRO A 229 11.28 28.42 -6.72
N HIS A 230 10.74 28.41 -7.93
CA HIS A 230 10.24 27.19 -8.56
C HIS A 230 11.40 26.24 -8.90
N LEU A 231 11.08 24.96 -8.86
CA LEU A 231 11.93 23.89 -9.31
C LEU A 231 11.90 23.84 -10.84
N VAL A 232 13.07 23.74 -11.47
CA VAL A 232 13.21 23.70 -12.92
C VAL A 232 13.24 22.26 -13.42
N TYR A 233 13.83 21.37 -12.62
CA TYR A 233 13.89 19.94 -12.88
C TYR A 233 13.40 19.18 -11.65
N GLY A 234 12.86 17.98 -11.88
CA GLY A 234 12.35 17.09 -10.83
C GLY A 234 13.26 15.90 -10.56
N SER A 235 14.10 15.52 -11.52
CA SER A 235 14.89 14.28 -11.49
C SER A 235 16.32 14.47 -11.99
N GLU A 236 17.24 13.66 -11.48
CA GLU A 236 18.64 13.61 -11.93
C GLU A 236 18.76 13.26 -13.42
N LYS A 237 17.78 12.53 -13.97
CA LYS A 237 17.68 12.23 -15.41
C LYS A 237 17.68 13.49 -16.28
N GLN A 238 17.15 14.59 -15.74
CA GLN A 238 17.06 15.86 -16.45
C GLN A 238 18.33 16.72 -16.27
N LEU A 239 19.24 16.35 -15.37
CA LEU A 239 20.44 17.13 -15.02
C LEU A 239 21.66 16.69 -15.85
N SER A 240 21.65 17.02 -17.14
CA SER A 240 22.79 16.75 -18.02
C SER A 240 24.07 17.48 -17.59
N ASP A 241 25.23 17.01 -18.06
CA ASP A 241 26.53 17.66 -17.82
C ASP A 241 26.52 19.15 -18.26
N GLU A 242 25.79 19.47 -19.34
CA GLU A 242 25.62 20.84 -19.82
C GLU A 242 24.83 21.70 -18.84
N ILE A 243 23.75 21.15 -18.25
CA ILE A 243 22.94 21.82 -17.24
C ILE A 243 23.74 22.04 -15.96
N LEU A 244 24.50 21.04 -15.52
CA LEU A 244 25.36 21.15 -14.34
C LEU A 244 26.49 22.17 -14.55
N ALA A 245 27.09 22.19 -15.75
CA ALA A 245 28.09 23.19 -16.11
C ALA A 245 27.50 24.59 -16.14
N LYS A 246 26.29 24.74 -16.69
CA LYS A 246 25.57 26.02 -16.73
C LYS A 246 25.22 26.51 -15.32
N ALA A 247 24.68 25.64 -14.47
CA ALA A 247 24.38 25.97 -13.07
C ALA A 247 25.65 26.41 -12.31
N LYS A 248 26.80 25.77 -12.56
CA LYS A 248 28.08 26.16 -11.96
C LYS A 248 28.54 27.55 -12.41
N GLU A 249 28.38 27.89 -13.68
CA GLU A 249 28.68 29.23 -14.20
C GLU A 249 27.73 30.29 -13.63
N ASP A 250 26.44 29.98 -13.51
CA ASP A 250 25.44 30.89 -12.94
C ASP A 250 25.74 31.15 -11.45
N ILE A 251 26.14 30.12 -10.70
CA ILE A 251 26.61 30.27 -9.30
C ILE A 251 27.85 31.16 -9.23
N LYS A 252 28.83 31.02 -10.13
CA LYS A 252 30.01 31.91 -10.16
C LYS A 252 29.61 33.37 -10.43
N ALA A 253 28.68 33.59 -11.37
CA ALA A 253 28.18 34.92 -11.67
C ALA A 253 27.49 35.53 -10.43
N GLU A 254 26.64 34.77 -9.74
CA GLU A 254 26.00 35.19 -8.49
C GLU A 254 27.03 35.58 -7.41
N LEU A 255 28.06 34.73 -7.18
CA LEU A 255 29.12 35.02 -6.19
C LEU A 255 29.90 36.30 -6.52
N LYS A 256 30.08 36.60 -7.82
CA LYS A 256 30.73 37.83 -8.29
C LYS A 256 29.87 39.06 -8.02
N GLU A 257 28.57 38.98 -8.28
CA GLU A 257 27.61 40.06 -7.98
C GLU A 257 27.47 40.32 -6.48
N GLU A 258 27.52 39.25 -5.67
CA GLU A 258 27.57 39.33 -4.20
C GLU A 258 28.89 39.91 -3.66
N GLY A 259 29.89 40.18 -4.53
CA GLY A 259 31.18 40.73 -4.14
C GLY A 259 32.07 39.76 -3.37
N LYS A 260 31.82 38.44 -3.45
CA LYS A 260 32.60 37.44 -2.72
C LYS A 260 33.96 37.20 -3.41
N PRO A 261 35.09 37.22 -2.66
CA PRO A 261 36.42 37.04 -3.26
C PRO A 261 36.59 35.69 -3.98
N GLU A 262 37.18 35.67 -5.17
CA GLU A 262 37.37 34.44 -5.97
C GLU A 262 38.12 33.33 -5.21
N LYS A 263 39.07 33.69 -4.35
CA LYS A 263 39.84 32.75 -3.52
C LYS A 263 39.02 31.86 -2.57
N ILE A 264 37.76 32.19 -2.29
CA ILE A 264 36.87 31.37 -1.46
C ILE A 264 35.83 30.58 -2.28
N TRP A 265 35.77 30.79 -3.60
CA TRP A 265 34.75 30.17 -4.44
C TRP A 265 34.84 28.64 -4.46
N ASP A 266 36.05 28.08 -4.45
CA ASP A 266 36.28 26.63 -4.41
C ASP A 266 35.67 25.97 -3.16
N LYS A 267 35.46 26.73 -2.08
CA LYS A 267 34.81 26.26 -0.86
C LYS A 267 33.29 26.42 -0.89
N ILE A 268 32.76 27.32 -1.72
CA ILE A 268 31.33 27.67 -1.76
C ILE A 268 30.60 26.93 -2.89
N ILE A 269 31.22 26.85 -4.06
CA ILE A 269 30.61 26.27 -5.26
C ILE A 269 30.14 24.83 -5.01
N PRO A 270 30.93 23.92 -4.38
CA PRO A 270 30.46 22.56 -4.15
C PRO A 270 29.17 22.49 -3.33
N GLY A 271 29.05 23.31 -2.28
CA GLY A 271 27.84 23.35 -1.45
C GLY A 271 26.63 23.95 -2.19
N LYS A 272 26.83 25.00 -3.00
CA LYS A 272 25.76 25.56 -3.83
C LYS A 272 25.33 24.60 -4.95
N MET A 273 26.28 23.86 -5.54
CA MET A 273 25.99 22.82 -6.54
C MET A 273 25.23 21.65 -5.93
N GLN A 274 25.64 21.17 -4.76
CA GLN A 274 24.91 20.12 -4.05
C GLN A 274 23.47 20.56 -3.78
N ARG A 275 23.29 21.79 -3.29
CA ARG A 275 21.95 22.36 -3.10
C ARG A 275 21.16 22.46 -4.40
N PHE A 276 21.80 22.88 -5.50
CA PHE A 276 21.13 22.93 -6.80
C PHE A 276 20.63 21.55 -7.23
N ILE A 277 21.46 20.51 -7.11
CA ILE A 277 21.06 19.14 -7.40
C ILE A 277 19.93 18.73 -6.44
N ASP A 278 20.10 18.97 -5.15
CA ASP A 278 19.13 18.59 -4.13
C ASP A 278 17.75 19.21 -4.37
N ASP A 279 17.70 20.49 -4.72
CA ASP A 279 16.45 21.21 -5.01
C ASP A 279 15.82 20.68 -6.32
N ASN A 280 16.61 20.19 -7.27
CA ASN A 280 16.15 19.75 -8.59
C ASN A 280 16.00 18.21 -8.75
N THR A 281 16.09 17.46 -7.66
CA THR A 281 15.84 16.00 -7.62
C THR A 281 14.77 15.61 -6.60
N GLN A 282 13.85 16.53 -6.30
CA GLN A 282 12.81 16.32 -5.28
C GLN A 282 11.83 15.20 -5.66
N VAL A 283 11.57 14.97 -6.95
CA VAL A 283 10.73 13.86 -7.41
C VAL A 283 11.41 12.53 -7.10
N ASP A 284 12.72 12.43 -7.37
CA ASP A 284 13.51 11.25 -7.03
C ASP A 284 13.48 10.99 -5.53
N LYS A 285 13.74 12.02 -4.71
CA LYS A 285 13.73 11.92 -3.25
C LYS A 285 12.37 11.54 -2.67
N GLN A 286 11.28 11.80 -3.38
CA GLN A 286 9.95 11.43 -2.95
C GLN A 286 9.58 10.01 -3.41
N PHE A 287 9.95 9.62 -4.63
CA PHE A 287 9.37 8.44 -5.27
C PHE A 287 10.37 7.30 -5.58
N ALA A 288 11.67 7.52 -5.48
CA ALA A 288 12.70 6.49 -5.66
C ALA A 288 13.32 6.11 -4.31
N VAL A 289 13.27 4.81 -3.97
CA VAL A 289 13.82 4.28 -2.70
C VAL A 289 15.26 4.72 -2.51
N LEU A 290 16.11 4.55 -3.52
CA LEU A 290 17.55 4.79 -3.41
C LEU A 290 17.90 6.28 -3.18
N SER A 291 17.02 7.19 -3.59
CA SER A 291 17.20 8.63 -3.45
C SER A 291 16.61 9.20 -2.16
N GLN A 292 15.81 8.41 -1.43
CA GLN A 292 15.23 8.82 -0.16
C GLN A 292 16.30 8.87 0.95
N ASN A 293 16.20 9.87 1.83
CA ASN A 293 16.99 9.90 3.07
C ASN A 293 16.58 8.74 3.96
N TYR A 294 17.56 7.99 4.47
CA TYR A 294 17.26 6.79 5.23
C TYR A 294 16.68 7.14 6.61
N ILE A 295 15.48 6.62 6.92
CA ILE A 295 14.73 7.03 8.13
C ILE A 295 15.43 6.70 9.45
N MET A 296 16.37 5.74 9.45
CA MET A 296 17.13 5.38 10.65
C MET A 296 18.46 6.15 10.77
N ASP A 297 18.89 6.82 9.69
CA ASP A 297 20.09 7.65 9.63
C ASP A 297 19.92 8.66 8.48
N ASP A 298 19.35 9.83 8.81
CA ASP A 298 19.00 10.87 7.85
C ASP A 298 20.20 11.63 7.28
N SER A 299 21.42 11.28 7.72
CA SER A 299 22.66 11.83 7.20
C SER A 299 23.04 11.28 5.82
N LYS A 300 22.36 10.21 5.37
CA LYS A 300 22.60 9.55 4.09
C LYS A 300 21.32 9.04 3.43
N THR A 301 21.43 8.78 2.14
CA THR A 301 20.38 8.14 1.34
C THR A 301 20.33 6.64 1.58
N VAL A 302 19.22 5.99 1.20
CA VAL A 302 19.13 4.53 1.18
C VAL A 302 20.16 3.93 0.23
N GLY A 303 20.41 4.55 -0.92
CA GLY A 303 21.43 4.09 -1.88
C GLY A 303 22.83 4.04 -1.27
N GLU A 304 23.21 5.09 -0.53
CA GLU A 304 24.48 5.12 0.21
C GLU A 304 24.52 4.07 1.33
N PHE A 305 23.44 3.95 2.10
CA PHE A 305 23.32 2.93 3.15
C PHE A 305 23.49 1.50 2.59
N LEU A 306 22.84 1.18 1.48
CA LEU A 306 22.95 -0.13 0.84
C LEU A 306 24.36 -0.36 0.29
N LYS A 307 24.97 0.65 -0.32
CA LYS A 307 26.35 0.58 -0.81
C LYS A 307 27.36 0.32 0.31
N GLU A 308 27.22 0.98 1.46
CA GLU A 308 28.05 0.73 2.66
C GLU A 308 27.91 -0.71 3.16
N LYS A 309 26.71 -1.30 3.01
CA LYS A 309 26.43 -2.69 3.40
C LYS A 309 26.84 -3.71 2.34
N GLY A 310 27.26 -3.29 1.15
CA GLY A 310 27.47 -4.19 0.01
C GLY A 310 26.18 -4.85 -0.47
N ALA A 311 25.04 -4.20 -0.23
CA ALA A 311 23.71 -4.72 -0.47
C ALA A 311 23.03 -4.06 -1.68
N LYS A 312 22.04 -4.75 -2.23
CA LYS A 312 21.23 -4.26 -3.35
C LYS A 312 19.76 -4.61 -3.13
N LEU A 313 18.88 -3.60 -3.20
CA LEU A 313 17.44 -3.81 -3.28
C LEU A 313 17.09 -4.35 -4.67
N VAL A 314 16.53 -5.56 -4.72
CA VAL A 314 16.18 -6.26 -5.96
C VAL A 314 14.75 -5.97 -6.36
N ALA A 315 13.83 -6.05 -5.41
CA ALA A 315 12.40 -5.82 -5.61
C ALA A 315 11.74 -5.32 -4.32
N PHE A 316 10.62 -4.63 -4.44
CA PHE A 316 9.74 -4.38 -3.32
C PHE A 316 8.28 -4.31 -3.75
N GLN A 317 7.38 -4.61 -2.81
CA GLN A 317 5.95 -4.35 -2.91
C GLN A 317 5.49 -3.61 -1.67
N ARG A 318 4.66 -2.59 -1.86
CA ARG A 318 4.01 -1.85 -0.79
C ARG A 318 2.53 -1.71 -1.11
N TYR A 319 1.67 -2.20 -0.21
CA TYR A 319 0.25 -1.89 -0.25
C TYR A 319 -0.15 -1.04 0.94
N GLU A 320 -1.02 -0.08 0.68
CA GLU A 320 -1.75 0.67 1.68
C GLU A 320 -3.24 0.48 1.42
N VAL A 321 -3.97 0.16 2.49
CA VAL A 321 -5.40 -0.13 2.43
C VAL A 321 -6.16 1.06 1.85
N GLY A 322 -6.96 0.80 0.82
CA GLY A 322 -7.80 1.83 0.20
C GLY A 322 -7.04 2.80 -0.70
N GLU A 323 -5.74 2.61 -0.94
CA GLU A 323 -4.95 3.47 -1.83
C GLU A 323 -5.62 3.55 -3.21
N GLY A 324 -5.94 4.76 -3.66
CA GLY A 324 -6.61 5.02 -4.94
C GLY A 324 -8.13 4.75 -4.95
N ILE A 325 -8.76 4.47 -3.81
CA ILE A 325 -10.22 4.37 -3.69
C ILE A 325 -10.77 5.70 -3.16
N GLU A 326 -11.68 6.31 -3.90
CA GLU A 326 -12.38 7.51 -3.44
C GLU A 326 -13.34 7.15 -2.29
N LYS A 327 -13.07 7.68 -1.10
CA LYS A 327 -13.96 7.52 0.06
C LYS A 327 -15.10 8.51 -0.08
N LYS A 328 -16.33 8.00 -0.16
CA LYS A 328 -17.54 8.82 -0.17
C LYS A 328 -17.65 9.52 1.19
N GLN A 329 -17.54 10.85 1.20
CA GLN A 329 -17.72 11.63 2.43
C GLN A 329 -19.22 11.75 2.71
N GLU A 330 -19.70 11.14 3.79
CA GLU A 330 -21.11 11.19 4.18
C GLU A 330 -21.32 12.21 5.30
N ASP A 331 -22.24 13.16 5.10
CA ASP A 331 -22.69 14.10 6.13
C ASP A 331 -23.81 13.43 6.94
N PHE A 332 -23.44 12.85 8.09
CA PHE A 332 -24.36 12.21 9.01
C PHE A 332 -25.53 13.11 9.42
N ALA A 333 -25.29 14.43 9.58
CA ALA A 333 -26.34 15.36 9.93
C ALA A 333 -27.31 15.60 8.77
N ALA A 334 -26.84 15.55 7.51
CA ALA A 334 -27.72 15.58 6.35
C ALA A 334 -28.54 14.28 6.23
N GLU A 335 -27.92 13.11 6.43
CA GLU A 335 -28.60 11.82 6.36
C GLU A 335 -29.72 11.69 7.41
N VAL A 336 -29.43 12.06 8.66
CA VAL A 336 -30.44 12.06 9.75
C VAL A 336 -31.60 13.00 9.41
N ARG A 337 -31.32 14.19 8.85
CA ARG A 337 -32.36 15.13 8.42
C ARG A 337 -33.23 14.58 7.29
N GLU A 338 -32.70 13.71 6.45
CA GLU A 338 -33.44 13.10 5.34
C GLU A 338 -34.33 11.94 5.82
N GLN A 339 -33.84 11.10 6.74
CA GLN A 339 -34.63 10.00 7.31
C GLN A 339 -35.78 10.45 8.23
N MET A 340 -35.73 11.69 8.73
CA MET A 340 -36.81 12.28 9.56
C MET A 340 -37.95 12.91 8.75
N LYS A 341 -37.91 12.90 7.40
CA LYS A 341 -38.96 13.42 6.52
C LYS A 341 -39.93 12.32 6.08
#